data_AF-A0A2R6C7C7-F1
#
_entry.id   AF-A0A2R6C7C7-F1
#
_cell.length_a   1.000
_cell.length_b   1.000
_cell.length_c   1.000
_cell.angle_alpha   90.00
_cell.angle_beta   90.00
_cell.angle_gamma   90.00
#
_symmetry.space_group_name_H-M   'P 1'
#
loop_
_entity.id
_entity.type
_entity.pdbx_description
1 polymer ?
#
loop_
_entity_poly.entity_id
_entity_poly.type
_entity_poly.pdbx_seq_one_letter_code
_entity_poly.pdbx_strand_id
1 'polypeptide(L)'
;MPNTPKEGSELRVNGPEQNDGNVEYKLYLGSPSADRLDRLVTQMRYRLAQGGGEAFYELGVSDSGELVGLGEEQVREVLAVFDRVAKSAGAEWRVTRRVRGKEGDVLEVHVRQRLEAAV
;
A
#
# COMPACT_ATOMS: atom_id res chain seq x y z
N MET A 1 -35.31 9.21 -6.66
CA MET A 1 -34.32 10.31 -6.62
C MET A 1 -33.04 9.75 -6.01
N PRO A 2 -31.88 10.13 -6.56
CA PRO A 2 -30.67 9.32 -6.54
C PRO A 2 -29.95 9.44 -5.19
N ASN A 3 -29.65 8.31 -4.56
CA ASN A 3 -28.53 8.25 -3.63
C ASN A 3 -27.29 8.10 -4.49
N THR A 4 -26.74 9.23 -4.94
CA THR A 4 -25.35 9.30 -5.35
C THR A 4 -24.54 9.05 -4.08
N PRO A 5 -23.81 7.92 -3.95
CA PRO A 5 -22.87 7.79 -2.86
C PRO A 5 -21.85 8.93 -3.02
N LYS A 6 -21.55 9.60 -1.91
CA LYS A 6 -20.62 10.72 -1.87
C LYS A 6 -19.23 10.19 -2.24
N GLU A 7 -18.88 10.29 -3.52
CA GLU A 7 -17.51 10.14 -3.98
C GLU A 7 -16.62 11.06 -3.14
N GLY A 8 -15.73 10.49 -2.33
CA GLY A 8 -14.69 11.27 -1.65
C GLY A 8 -14.26 10.80 -0.27
N SER A 9 -14.90 9.80 0.35
CA SER A 9 -14.56 9.43 1.74
C SER A 9 -14.40 7.95 2.03
N GLU A 10 -14.28 7.08 1.04
CA GLU A 10 -14.07 5.64 1.27
C GLU A 10 -12.66 5.24 0.82
N LEU A 11 -11.97 4.43 1.63
CA LEU A 11 -10.71 3.80 1.25
C LEU A 11 -10.94 2.97 -0.03
N ARG A 12 -9.88 2.61 -0.76
CA ARG A 12 -10.03 1.80 -1.99
C ARG A 12 -10.51 0.37 -1.71
N VAL A 13 -10.59 -0.02 -0.43
CA VAL A 13 -11.19 -1.24 0.07
C VAL A 13 -12.69 -1.34 -0.28
N ASN A 14 -13.00 -2.06 -1.36
CA ASN A 14 -14.37 -2.37 -1.79
C ASN A 14 -14.68 -3.88 -1.72
N GLY A 15 -13.99 -4.63 -0.85
CA GLY A 15 -14.10 -6.09 -0.74
C GLY A 15 -12.78 -6.77 -0.40
N PRO A 16 -12.71 -8.11 -0.47
CA PRO A 16 -11.45 -8.85 -0.32
C PRO A 16 -10.42 -8.43 -1.37
N GLU A 17 -9.13 -8.64 -1.08
CA GLU A 17 -8.06 -8.26 -2.01
C GLU A 17 -8.32 -8.87 -3.39
N GLN A 18 -8.44 -8.00 -4.40
CA GLN A 18 -8.42 -8.46 -5.77
C GLN A 18 -6.97 -8.73 -6.14
N ASN A 19 -6.65 -9.98 -6.46
CA ASN A 19 -5.29 -10.38 -6.85
C ASN A 19 -4.82 -9.67 -8.14
N ASP A 20 -5.75 -9.10 -8.90
CA ASP A 20 -5.52 -8.37 -10.14
C ASP A 20 -5.65 -6.84 -9.94
N GLY A 21 -4.71 -6.09 -10.51
CA GLY A 21 -4.69 -4.63 -10.42
C GLY A 21 -3.50 -4.05 -9.63
N ASN A 22 -3.58 -2.75 -9.39
CA ASN A 22 -2.51 -1.94 -8.79
C ASN A 22 -2.74 -1.63 -7.31
N VAL A 23 -3.69 -2.31 -6.64
CA VAL A 23 -3.98 -2.15 -5.22
C VAL A 23 -3.50 -3.40 -4.46
N GLU A 24 -2.85 -3.24 -3.32
CA GLU A 24 -2.43 -4.36 -2.47
C GLU A 24 -2.69 -4.08 -0.98
N TYR A 25 -3.27 -5.04 -0.28
CA TYR A 25 -3.60 -4.96 1.14
C TYR A 25 -2.50 -5.67 1.95
N LYS A 26 -1.97 -4.98 2.96
CA LYS A 26 -1.03 -5.62 3.89
C LYS A 26 -1.31 -5.18 5.32
N LEU A 27 -1.71 -6.14 6.14
CA LEU A 27 -1.95 -5.90 7.55
C LEU A 27 -0.67 -5.47 8.27
N TYR A 28 0.46 -6.17 8.03
CA TYR A 28 1.75 -5.82 8.62
C TYR A 28 2.90 -6.38 7.77
N LEU A 29 3.87 -5.52 7.44
CA LEU A 29 5.07 -5.91 6.70
C LEU A 29 6.18 -6.43 7.63
N GLY A 30 6.15 -6.07 8.92
CA GLY A 30 7.17 -6.44 9.91
C GLY A 30 8.58 -6.07 9.49
N SER A 31 9.58 -6.69 10.13
CA SER A 31 10.98 -6.62 9.72
C SER A 31 11.34 -7.85 8.85
N PRO A 32 11.12 -7.80 7.51
CA PRO A 32 11.48 -8.90 6.62
C PRO A 32 13.00 -9.12 6.54
N SER A 33 13.42 -10.39 6.48
CA SER A 33 14.77 -10.77 6.07
C SER A 33 15.09 -10.27 4.66
N ALA A 34 16.37 -10.22 4.28
CA ALA A 34 16.80 -9.74 2.96
C ALA A 34 16.09 -10.43 1.78
N ASP A 35 15.89 -11.75 1.85
CA ASP A 35 15.16 -12.52 0.83
C ASP A 35 13.69 -12.08 0.71
N ARG A 36 13.02 -11.83 1.85
CA ARG A 36 11.63 -11.34 1.86
C ARG A 36 11.53 -9.91 1.36
N LEU A 37 12.54 -9.07 1.61
CA LEU A 37 12.66 -7.73 1.01
C LEU A 37 12.71 -7.80 -0.51
N ASP A 38 13.54 -8.68 -1.07
CA ASP A 38 13.68 -8.84 -2.53
C ASP A 38 12.36 -9.30 -3.18
N ARG A 39 11.65 -10.22 -2.53
CA ARG A 39 10.30 -10.62 -2.95
C ARG A 39 9.31 -9.45 -2.93
N LEU A 40 9.34 -8.62 -1.89
CA LEU A 40 8.48 -7.43 -1.80
C LEU A 40 8.80 -6.40 -2.89
N VAL A 41 10.10 -6.22 -3.21
CA VAL A 41 10.53 -5.35 -4.31
C VAL A 41 10.00 -5.87 -5.65
N THR A 42 10.12 -7.18 -5.89
CA THR A 42 9.60 -7.81 -7.11
C THR A 42 8.09 -7.66 -7.22
N GLN A 43 7.36 -7.89 -6.13
CA GLN A 43 5.90 -7.71 -6.06
C GLN A 43 5.52 -6.24 -6.33
N MET A 44 6.24 -5.27 -5.76
CA MET A 44 5.99 -3.86 -5.99
C MET A 44 6.22 -3.45 -7.45
N ARG A 45 7.33 -3.90 -8.06
CA ARG A 45 7.59 -3.67 -9.48
C ARG A 45 6.49 -4.25 -10.37
N TYR A 46 6.00 -5.44 -10.03
CA TYR A 46 4.87 -6.06 -10.74
C TYR A 46 3.61 -5.18 -10.65
N ARG A 47 3.24 -4.73 -9.44
CA ARG A 47 2.08 -3.84 -9.24
C ARG A 47 2.20 -2.52 -10.00
N LEU A 48 3.38 -1.90 -9.96
CA LEU A 48 3.67 -0.69 -10.73
C LEU A 48 3.51 -0.94 -12.24
N ALA A 49 4.04 -2.05 -12.76
CA ALA A 49 3.91 -2.39 -14.17
C ALA A 49 2.45 -2.59 -14.59
N GLN A 50 1.63 -3.24 -13.76
CA GLN A 50 0.19 -3.41 -14.01
C GLN A 50 -0.59 -2.09 -13.96
N GLY A 51 -0.19 -1.17 -13.10
CA GLY A 51 -0.82 0.14 -12.95
C GLY A 51 -0.21 1.27 -13.77
N GLY A 52 0.61 0.97 -14.80
CA GLY A 52 1.20 1.99 -15.67
C GLY A 52 2.25 2.89 -14.99
N GLY A 53 2.90 2.37 -13.95
CA GLY A 53 3.86 3.09 -13.12
C GLY A 53 3.29 3.60 -11.80
N GLU A 54 2.06 3.22 -11.44
CA GLU A 54 1.41 3.65 -10.19
C GLU A 54 0.78 2.45 -9.46
N ALA A 55 0.92 2.40 -8.14
CA ALA A 55 0.37 1.37 -7.27
C ALA A 55 -0.09 1.95 -5.94
N PHE A 56 -1.14 1.39 -5.36
CA PHE A 56 -1.71 1.80 -4.08
C PHE A 56 -1.60 0.66 -3.07
N TYR A 57 -1.20 0.98 -1.85
CA TYR A 57 -1.05 0.02 -0.78
C TYR A 57 -1.89 0.46 0.41
N GLU A 58 -2.67 -0.48 0.94
CA GLU A 58 -3.49 -0.22 2.13
C GLU A 58 -2.89 -0.98 3.31
N LEU A 59 -2.26 -0.22 4.21
CA LEU A 59 -1.55 -0.75 5.37
C LEU A 59 -2.47 -0.76 6.58
N GLY A 60 -2.51 -1.88 7.31
CA GLY A 60 -3.46 -2.06 8.41
C GLY A 60 -4.83 -2.57 7.95
N VAL A 61 -4.94 -3.01 6.71
CA VAL A 61 -6.11 -3.73 6.20
C VAL A 61 -5.80 -5.22 6.17
N SER A 62 -6.73 -6.04 6.67
CA SER A 62 -6.66 -7.50 6.57
C SER A 62 -6.94 -7.94 5.12
N ASP A 63 -6.46 -9.12 4.73
CA ASP A 63 -6.71 -9.73 3.42
C ASP A 63 -8.21 -9.81 3.06
N SER A 64 -9.07 -9.94 4.08
CA SER A 64 -10.53 -9.93 3.95
C SER A 64 -11.14 -8.53 3.71
N GLY A 65 -10.33 -7.47 3.63
CA GLY A 65 -10.78 -6.08 3.52
C GLY A 65 -11.18 -5.44 4.86
N GLU A 66 -10.80 -6.05 5.99
CA GLU A 66 -11.13 -5.49 7.30
C GLU A 66 -10.14 -4.39 7.72
N LEU A 67 -10.66 -3.22 8.11
CA LEU A 67 -9.87 -2.10 8.62
C LEU A 67 -9.43 -2.32 10.07
N VAL A 68 -8.44 -3.18 10.27
CA VAL A 68 -7.89 -3.49 11.60
C VAL A 68 -7.11 -2.30 12.15
N GLY A 69 -6.20 -1.73 11.37
CA GLY A 69 -5.31 -0.65 11.78
C GLY A 69 -4.02 -1.12 12.42
N LEU A 70 -3.00 -0.27 12.34
CA LEU A 70 -1.66 -0.47 12.90
C LEU A 70 -1.42 0.51 14.04
N GLY A 71 -0.82 0.05 15.13
CA GLY A 71 -0.34 0.94 16.19
C GLY A 71 0.78 1.86 15.69
N GLU A 72 1.03 2.98 16.38
CA GLU A 72 2.04 3.97 15.94
C GLU A 72 3.46 3.40 15.76
N GLU A 73 3.84 2.40 16.55
CA GLU A 73 5.12 1.71 16.42
C GLU A 73 5.17 0.85 15.15
N GLN A 74 4.12 0.05 14.92
CA GLN A 74 3.99 -0.78 13.72
C GLN A 74 3.94 0.07 12.46
N VAL A 75 3.24 1.21 12.49
CA VAL A 75 3.24 2.18 11.38
C VAL A 75 4.67 2.60 11.05
N ARG A 76 5.46 2.99 12.05
CA ARG A 76 6.86 3.41 11.83
C ARG A 76 7.71 2.31 11.24
N GLU A 77 7.58 1.08 11.75
CA GLU A 77 8.31 -0.09 11.21
C GLU A 77 7.92 -0.37 9.75
N VAL A 78 6.62 -0.42 9.48
CA VAL A 78 6.10 -0.71 8.15
C VAL A 78 6.56 0.35 7.15
N LEU A 79 6.44 1.64 7.48
CA LEU A 79 6.89 2.73 6.61
C LEU A 79 8.40 2.69 6.36
N ALA A 80 9.21 2.34 7.37
CA ALA A 80 10.65 2.21 7.20
C ALA A 80 11.03 1.07 6.24
N VAL A 81 10.32 -0.06 6.31
CA VAL A 81 10.51 -1.17 5.37
C VAL A 81 9.99 -0.79 3.98
N PHE A 82 8.85 -0.13 3.92
CA PHE A 82 8.24 0.34 2.67
C PHE A 82 9.17 1.29 1.92
N ASP A 83 9.84 2.21 2.63
CA ASP A 83 10.83 3.12 2.07
C ASP A 83 12.01 2.39 1.43
N ARG A 84 12.51 1.34 2.09
CA ARG A 84 13.59 0.50 1.55
C ARG A 84 13.14 -0.24 0.30
N VAL A 85 11.93 -0.82 0.33
CA VAL A 85 11.35 -1.55 -0.82
C VAL A 85 11.15 -0.61 -2.00
N ALA A 86 10.52 0.55 -1.79
CA ALA A 86 10.26 1.52 -2.85
C ALA A 86 11.56 2.04 -3.48
N LYS A 87 12.56 2.39 -2.67
CA LYS A 87 13.88 2.79 -3.17
C LYS A 87 14.55 1.70 -4.01
N SER A 88 14.54 0.45 -3.54
CA SER A 88 15.07 -0.68 -4.31
C SER A 88 14.25 -0.97 -5.58
N ALA A 89 12.94 -0.72 -5.56
CA ALA A 89 12.07 -0.85 -6.71
C ALA A 89 12.26 0.25 -7.76
N GLY A 90 12.96 1.35 -7.43
CA GLY A 90 13.06 2.54 -8.29
C GLY A 90 11.78 3.38 -8.24
N ALA A 91 11.11 3.40 -7.09
CA ALA A 91 9.82 4.04 -6.88
C ALA A 91 9.85 5.02 -5.70
N GLU A 92 8.95 5.99 -5.74
CA GLU A 92 8.66 6.91 -4.66
C GLU A 92 7.30 6.58 -4.06
N TRP A 93 7.14 6.78 -2.76
CA TRP A 93 5.89 6.51 -2.06
C TRP A 93 5.46 7.74 -1.26
N ARG A 94 4.15 7.90 -1.06
CA ARG A 94 3.57 8.93 -0.21
C ARG A 94 2.30 8.41 0.47
N VAL A 95 2.09 8.78 1.72
CA VAL A 95 0.79 8.55 2.37
C VAL A 95 -0.21 9.53 1.78
N THR A 96 -1.23 9.02 1.08
CA THR A 96 -2.34 9.83 0.56
C THR A 96 -3.47 9.93 1.55
N ARG A 97 -3.63 8.93 2.41
CA ARG A 97 -4.72 8.88 3.38
C ARG A 97 -4.33 8.17 4.66
N ARG A 98 -4.91 8.62 5.76
CA ARG A 98 -4.85 7.96 7.07
C ARG A 98 -6.26 7.92 7.65
N VAL A 99 -6.70 6.76 8.10
CA VAL A 99 -7.99 6.57 8.77
C VAL A 99 -7.82 5.76 10.04
N ARG A 100 -8.74 5.90 10.99
CA ARG A 100 -8.74 5.11 12.23
C ARG A 100 -9.40 3.75 11.96
N GLY A 101 -8.64 2.67 12.11
CA GLY A 101 -9.14 1.30 12.15
C GLY A 101 -9.62 0.89 13.56
N LYS A 102 -9.93 -0.40 13.73
CA LYS A 102 -10.38 -0.97 15.01
C LYS A 102 -9.35 -0.85 16.13
N GLU A 103 -8.09 -1.14 15.82
CA GLU A 103 -6.98 -1.26 16.77
C GLU A 103 -5.88 -0.21 16.56
N GLY A 104 -5.94 0.57 15.48
CA GLY A 104 -4.91 1.56 15.15
C GLY A 104 -5.23 2.43 13.95
N ASP A 105 -4.21 2.86 13.23
CA ASP A 105 -4.33 3.65 12.02
C ASP A 105 -4.15 2.79 10.77
N VAL A 106 -5.04 2.97 9.80
CA VAL A 106 -4.92 2.41 8.45
C VAL A 106 -4.37 3.50 7.54
N LEU A 107 -3.39 3.16 6.71
CA LEU A 107 -2.71 4.10 5.83
C LEU A 107 -2.91 3.69 4.37
N GLU A 108 -3.37 4.63 3.55
CA GLU A 108 -3.28 4.50 2.09
C GLU A 108 -1.96 5.11 1.64
N VAL A 109 -1.13 4.28 1.02
CA VAL A 109 0.16 4.66 0.47
C VAL A 109 0.09 4.59 -1.04
N HIS A 110 0.29 5.72 -1.69
CA HIS A 110 0.44 5.79 -3.14
C HIS A 110 1.92 5.67 -3.49
N VAL A 111 2.24 4.72 -4.35
CA VAL A 111 3.56 4.42 -4.88
C VAL A 111 3.57 4.74 -6.36
N ARG A 112 4.56 5.49 -6.79
CA ARG A 112 4.78 5.80 -8.20
C ARG A 112 6.18 5.39 -8.58
N GLN A 113 6.33 4.81 -9.76
CA GLN A 113 7.63 4.53 -10.33
C GLN A 113 8.32 5.86 -10.61
N ARG A 114 9.56 5.98 -10.14
CA ARG A 114 10.39 7.11 -10.51
C ARG A 114 10.86 6.83 -11.93
N LEU A 115 10.37 7.61 -12.90
CA LEU A 115 10.94 7.61 -14.25
C LEU A 115 12.40 8.05 -14.12
N GLU A 116 13.31 7.09 -14.08
CA GLU A 116 14.67 7.35 -14.51
C GLU A 116 14.57 7.67 -16.00
N ALA A 117 14.70 8.95 -16.33
CA ALA A 117 14.96 9.34 -17.71
C ALA A 117 16.24 8.59 -18.11
N ALA A 118 16.09 7.58 -18.97
CA ALA A 118 17.23 6.94 -19.60
C ALA A 118 18.04 8.05 -20.28
N VAL A 119 19.22 8.32 -19.73
CA VAL A 119 20.26 9.16 -20.33
C VAL A 119 20.89 8.39 -21.48
#